data_AF-A0A6G1H5E6-F1
#
_entry.id   AF-A0A6G1H5E6-F1
#
_cell.length_a   1.000
_cell.length_b   1.000
_cell.length_c   1.000
_cell.angle_alpha   90.00
_cell.angle_beta   90.00
_cell.angle_gamma   90.00
#
_symmetry.space_group_name_H-M   'P 1'
#
loop_
_entity.id
_entity.type
_entity.pdbx_description
1 polymer ?
#
loop_
_entity_poly.entity_id
_entity_poly.type
_entity_poly.pdbx_seq_one_letter_code
_entity_poly.pdbx_strand_id
1 'polypeptide(L)'
;MSSWHLLTLSGDSPSSAPAPFNPSATDNGAVYFGSQPSENATLDSLHQLCLDPAINIVNLAFLTTFFGAKDYPSIDFGPGCAVQTSRQALHAPGLFDCSELAEEVQSCQTAGKKVFVSLQASTLTMDTQSNLSYVSNANSTFTTADSAVQFAATLWSLFGAGTDENLDLRPFGEIIIDGFDLYPISPNASVAAAFTIIPPHDFDFVLALREKFLEDPSGRDYYISAAPTSNRPDTTIGLAALREMDFIYIRYFDS
;
A
#
# COMPACT_ATOMS: atom_id res chain seq x y z
N MET A 1 -15.71 -42.52 -7.71
CA MET A 1 -14.68 -42.68 -8.77
C MET A 1 -14.30 -41.28 -9.20
N SER A 2 -13.20 -40.76 -8.68
CA SER A 2 -12.75 -39.40 -8.94
C SER A 2 -11.88 -39.39 -10.20
N SER A 3 -12.33 -38.67 -11.22
CA SER A 3 -11.59 -38.46 -12.46
C SER A 3 -10.63 -37.29 -12.28
N TRP A 4 -9.33 -37.53 -12.45
CA TRP A 4 -8.31 -36.48 -12.53
C TRP A 4 -8.17 -36.07 -13.99
N HIS A 5 -8.40 -34.80 -14.30
CA HIS A 5 -8.06 -34.24 -15.61
C HIS A 5 -6.62 -33.73 -15.57
N LEU A 6 -5.73 -34.43 -16.30
CA LEU A 6 -4.40 -33.93 -16.66
C LEU A 6 -4.59 -32.75 -17.64
N LEU A 7 -4.10 -31.56 -17.27
CA LEU A 7 -3.95 -30.45 -18.20
C LEU A 7 -2.64 -30.64 -18.99
N THR A 8 -2.78 -30.84 -20.29
CA THR A 8 -1.68 -30.80 -21.26
C THR A 8 -1.21 -29.37 -21.47
N LEU A 9 0.09 -29.10 -21.27
CA LEU A 9 0.73 -27.84 -21.65
C LEU A 9 0.82 -27.76 -23.19
N SER A 10 -0.13 -27.08 -23.82
CA SER A 10 0.04 -26.57 -25.18
C SER A 10 0.84 -25.27 -25.11
N GLY A 11 2.05 -25.30 -25.67
CA GLY A 11 2.87 -24.12 -25.87
C GLY A 11 2.25 -23.23 -26.94
N ASP A 12 1.56 -22.19 -26.51
CA ASP A 12 1.34 -20.99 -27.31
C ASP A 12 2.19 -19.88 -26.71
N SER A 13 3.09 -19.32 -27.52
CA SER A 13 3.82 -18.10 -27.17
C SER A 13 2.82 -16.95 -27.04
N PRO A 14 2.61 -16.36 -25.85
CA PRO A 14 1.71 -15.23 -25.75
C PRO A 14 2.44 -14.01 -26.27
N SER A 15 2.07 -13.59 -27.47
CA SER A 15 1.94 -12.16 -27.74
C SER A 15 0.76 -11.65 -26.90
N SER A 16 0.89 -11.59 -25.58
CA SER A 16 -0.21 -11.16 -24.71
C SER A 16 0.00 -9.72 -24.30
N ALA A 17 -0.92 -8.87 -24.74
CA ALA A 17 -1.18 -7.63 -24.03
C ALA A 17 -1.32 -7.92 -22.52
N PRO A 18 -1.00 -6.95 -21.64
CA PRO A 18 -1.09 -7.15 -20.20
C PRO A 18 -2.49 -7.65 -19.81
N ALA A 19 -2.59 -8.75 -19.05
CA ALA A 19 -3.88 -9.22 -18.59
C ALA A 19 -4.50 -8.17 -17.65
N PRO A 20 -5.75 -7.73 -17.89
CA PRO A 20 -6.40 -6.75 -17.04
C PRO A 20 -6.74 -7.36 -15.69
N PHE A 21 -6.77 -6.52 -14.66
CA PHE A 21 -7.29 -6.90 -13.35
C PHE A 21 -8.74 -7.39 -13.44
N ASN A 22 -9.07 -8.45 -12.70
CA ASN A 22 -10.42 -8.95 -12.54
C ASN A 22 -10.72 -9.21 -11.06
N PRO A 23 -11.61 -8.46 -10.40
CA PRO A 23 -11.85 -8.60 -8.97
C PRO A 23 -12.45 -9.96 -8.55
N SER A 24 -13.00 -10.73 -9.51
CA SER A 24 -13.53 -12.08 -9.27
C SER A 24 -12.53 -13.21 -9.58
N ALA A 25 -11.34 -12.87 -10.07
CA ALA A 25 -10.31 -13.84 -10.41
C ALA A 25 -9.51 -14.28 -9.18
N THR A 26 -9.09 -15.55 -9.16
CA THR A 26 -8.30 -16.14 -8.08
C THR A 26 -6.78 -16.10 -8.34
N ASP A 27 -6.37 -15.54 -9.47
CA ASP A 27 -5.01 -15.57 -10.00
C ASP A 27 -4.47 -14.17 -10.33
N ASN A 28 -5.06 -13.11 -9.78
CA ASN A 28 -4.46 -11.77 -9.86
C ASN A 28 -3.07 -11.78 -9.20
N GLY A 29 -2.04 -11.42 -9.94
CA GLY A 29 -0.71 -11.20 -9.37
C GLY A 29 -0.59 -9.83 -8.71
N ALA A 30 -0.04 -9.79 -7.50
CA ALA A 30 0.24 -8.56 -6.77
C ALA A 30 1.74 -8.43 -6.48
N VAL A 31 2.29 -7.23 -6.68
CA VAL A 31 3.70 -6.91 -6.41
C VAL A 31 3.82 -5.65 -5.58
N TYR A 32 4.91 -5.54 -4.81
CA TYR A 32 5.28 -4.31 -4.12
C TYR A 32 6.32 -3.56 -4.95
N PHE A 33 6.13 -2.26 -5.13
CA PHE A 33 7.06 -1.37 -5.83
C PHE A 33 7.40 -0.19 -4.93
N GLY A 34 8.68 0.10 -4.75
CA GLY A 34 9.13 1.30 -4.06
C GLY A 34 10.40 1.10 -3.25
N SER A 35 10.44 1.70 -2.04
CA SER A 35 11.66 1.88 -1.24
C SER A 35 12.47 0.58 -1.09
N GLN A 36 13.74 0.66 -1.50
CA GLN A 36 14.73 -0.40 -1.56
C GLN A 36 15.42 -0.60 -0.21
N PRO A 37 15.37 -1.78 0.41
CA PRO A 37 16.24 -2.10 1.54
C PRO A 37 17.54 -2.81 1.15
N SER A 38 17.74 -3.21 -0.12
CA SER A 38 18.93 -4.00 -0.49
C SER A 38 19.86 -3.26 -1.45
N GLU A 39 21.12 -3.10 -1.04
CA GLU A 39 22.16 -2.37 -1.78
C GLU A 39 22.47 -2.93 -3.19
N ASN A 40 21.88 -4.08 -3.58
CA ASN A 40 22.15 -4.78 -4.84
C ASN A 40 20.89 -5.12 -5.66
N ALA A 41 19.68 -4.74 -5.25
CA ALA A 41 18.52 -5.00 -6.09
C ALA A 41 18.35 -3.88 -7.13
N THR A 42 18.25 -4.28 -8.39
CA THR A 42 17.71 -3.42 -9.44
C THR A 42 16.19 -3.40 -9.29
N LEU A 43 15.59 -2.22 -9.11
CA LEU A 43 14.15 -2.08 -9.26
C LEU A 43 13.82 -2.16 -10.76
N ASP A 44 12.91 -3.05 -11.13
CA ASP A 44 12.16 -2.88 -12.37
C ASP A 44 11.41 -1.53 -12.28
N SER A 45 11.29 -0.81 -13.39
CA SER A 45 10.47 0.40 -13.39
C SER A 45 8.99 0.04 -13.16
N LEU A 46 8.23 0.97 -12.58
CA LEU A 46 6.79 0.75 -12.40
C LEU A 46 6.13 0.49 -13.77
N HIS A 47 6.57 1.20 -14.81
CA HIS A 47 6.17 0.91 -16.19
C HIS A 47 6.39 -0.57 -16.61
N GLN A 48 7.56 -1.17 -16.32
CA GLN A 48 7.83 -2.57 -16.67
C GLN A 48 6.88 -3.52 -15.95
N LEU A 49 6.66 -3.31 -14.65
CA LEU A 49 5.72 -4.11 -13.86
C LEU A 49 4.30 -4.02 -14.43
N CYS A 50 3.88 -2.84 -14.89
CA CYS A 50 2.54 -2.63 -15.44
C CYS A 50 2.34 -3.20 -16.84
N LEU A 51 3.42 -3.45 -17.59
CA LEU A 51 3.36 -4.17 -18.86
C LEU A 51 3.40 -5.69 -18.71
N ASP A 52 3.78 -6.20 -17.53
CA ASP A 52 3.80 -7.64 -17.30
C ASP A 52 2.36 -8.20 -17.24
N PRO A 53 2.01 -9.22 -18.05
CA PRO A 53 0.70 -9.85 -17.99
C PRO A 53 0.45 -10.62 -16.68
N ALA A 54 1.48 -11.02 -15.94
CA ALA A 54 1.36 -11.73 -14.67
C ALA A 54 1.07 -10.80 -13.48
N ILE A 55 1.20 -9.49 -13.65
CA ILE A 55 0.99 -8.49 -12.60
C ILE A 55 -0.34 -7.80 -12.84
N ASN A 56 -1.24 -7.77 -11.87
CA ASN A 56 -2.55 -7.09 -11.98
C ASN A 56 -2.68 -5.96 -10.96
N ILE A 57 -1.98 -6.06 -9.83
CA ILE A 57 -2.02 -5.13 -8.71
C ILE A 57 -0.59 -4.71 -8.35
N VAL A 58 -0.36 -3.41 -8.17
CA VAL A 58 0.90 -2.85 -7.69
C VAL A 58 0.66 -2.10 -6.38
N ASN A 59 1.34 -2.49 -5.32
CA ASN A 59 1.31 -1.85 -4.02
C ASN A 59 2.52 -0.90 -3.88
N LEU A 60 2.28 0.41 -3.82
CA LEU A 60 3.31 1.44 -3.65
C LEU A 60 3.80 1.45 -2.20
N ALA A 61 5.10 1.17 -2.05
CA ALA A 61 5.78 0.89 -0.79
C ALA A 61 6.74 2.03 -0.41
N PHE A 62 6.49 2.83 0.64
CA PHE A 62 5.39 2.77 1.61
C PHE A 62 4.99 4.14 2.14
N LEU A 63 3.78 4.20 2.71
CA LEU A 63 3.42 5.17 3.74
C LEU A 63 3.99 4.68 5.09
N THR A 64 4.94 5.44 5.63
CA THR A 64 5.82 5.04 6.73
C THR A 64 5.39 5.60 8.09
N THR A 65 4.67 6.71 8.10
CA THR A 65 4.16 7.35 9.33
C THR A 65 2.71 7.78 9.14
N PHE A 66 1.83 7.49 10.11
CA PHE A 66 0.42 7.86 10.02
C PHE A 66 0.18 9.29 10.54
N PHE A 67 0.70 9.58 11.73
CA PHE A 67 0.51 10.85 12.43
C PHE A 67 1.83 11.61 12.57
N GLY A 68 2.27 12.22 11.48
CA GLY A 68 3.51 13.00 11.41
C GLY A 68 3.33 14.45 11.86
N ALA A 69 4.27 15.30 11.44
CA ALA A 69 4.20 16.72 11.77
C ALA A 69 2.99 17.37 11.09
N LYS A 70 2.29 18.24 11.83
CA LYS A 70 1.02 18.86 11.41
C LYS A 70 -0.07 17.84 11.06
N ASP A 71 -0.01 16.66 11.67
CA ASP A 71 -0.97 15.56 11.50
C ASP A 71 -1.02 14.98 10.08
N TYR A 72 -0.01 15.24 9.25
CA TYR A 72 0.15 14.61 7.94
C TYR A 72 0.93 13.30 8.03
N PRO A 73 0.64 12.32 7.15
CA PRO A 73 1.46 11.14 7.05
C PRO A 73 2.84 11.46 6.45
N SER A 74 3.76 10.51 6.60
CA SER A 74 5.02 10.51 5.86
C SER A 74 5.06 9.35 4.88
N ILE A 75 5.60 9.61 3.69
CA ILE A 75 5.73 8.63 2.61
C ILE A 75 7.18 8.51 2.15
N ASP A 76 7.53 7.32 1.67
CA ASP A 76 8.73 7.07 0.90
C ASP A 76 8.44 5.94 -0.08
N PHE A 77 8.00 6.31 -1.29
CA PHE A 77 7.72 5.35 -2.37
C PHE A 77 8.95 5.04 -3.23
N GLY A 78 10.14 5.53 -2.87
CA GLY A 78 11.35 5.31 -3.64
C GLY A 78 11.40 6.09 -4.97
N PRO A 79 11.89 5.49 -6.08
CA PRO A 79 12.08 6.19 -7.35
C PRO A 79 10.81 6.88 -7.88
N GLY A 80 10.98 8.03 -8.53
CA GLY A 80 9.88 8.85 -9.03
C GLY A 80 9.26 9.79 -7.98
N CYS A 81 9.72 9.73 -6.73
CA CYS A 81 9.45 10.74 -5.71
C CYS A 81 10.69 11.62 -5.48
N ALA A 82 10.53 12.93 -5.68
CA ALA A 82 11.51 13.94 -5.34
C ALA A 82 11.31 14.44 -3.90
N VAL A 83 12.25 15.26 -3.45
CA VAL A 83 12.10 15.99 -2.17
C VAL A 83 10.86 16.87 -2.19
N GLN A 84 10.30 17.14 -1.01
CA GLN A 84 9.10 17.97 -0.85
C GLN A 84 9.22 19.33 -1.56
N THR A 85 8.13 19.79 -2.18
CA THR A 85 8.04 21.19 -2.62
C THR A 85 8.08 22.14 -1.42
N SER A 86 8.39 23.42 -1.65
CA SER A 86 8.35 24.44 -0.58
C SER A 86 6.99 24.52 0.13
N ARG A 87 5.90 24.21 -0.59
CA ARG A 87 4.54 24.20 -0.03
C ARG A 87 4.31 22.97 0.84
N GLN A 88 4.68 21.79 0.36
CA GLN A 88 4.62 20.55 1.15
C GLN A 88 5.50 20.65 2.41
N ALA A 89 6.76 21.08 2.28
CA ALA A 89 7.64 21.26 3.42
C ALA A 89 7.07 22.23 4.48
N LEU A 90 6.34 23.27 4.04
CA LEU A 90 5.72 24.23 4.93
C LEU A 90 4.40 23.73 5.53
N HIS A 91 3.54 23.04 4.78
CA HIS A 91 2.16 22.75 5.17
C HIS A 91 1.88 21.28 5.49
N ALA A 92 2.51 20.36 4.74
CA ALA A 92 2.37 18.92 4.87
C ALA A 92 3.75 18.23 4.95
N PRO A 93 4.55 18.52 5.99
CA PRO A 93 5.87 17.92 6.16
C PRO A 93 5.77 16.39 6.24
N GLY A 94 6.60 15.69 5.45
CA GLY A 94 6.54 14.23 5.29
C GLY A 94 5.93 13.76 3.96
N LEU A 95 5.24 14.62 3.22
CA LEU A 95 4.74 14.33 1.88
C LEU A 95 5.74 14.73 0.80
N PHE A 96 6.35 13.74 0.16
CA PHE A 96 7.25 13.95 -0.99
C PHE A 96 6.48 14.39 -2.24
N ASP A 97 7.19 15.03 -3.16
CA ASP A 97 6.66 15.35 -4.49
C ASP A 97 6.83 14.14 -5.39
N CYS A 98 5.74 13.42 -5.66
CA CYS A 98 5.75 12.20 -6.46
C CYS A 98 5.08 12.41 -7.81
N SER A 99 5.19 13.62 -8.39
CA SER A 99 4.57 13.97 -9.68
C SER A 99 5.06 13.06 -10.83
N GLU A 100 6.34 12.69 -10.86
CA GLU A 100 6.88 11.76 -11.86
C GLU A 100 6.29 10.36 -11.68
N LEU A 101 6.27 9.85 -10.44
CA LEU A 101 5.62 8.57 -10.14
C LEU A 101 4.11 8.60 -10.48
N ALA A 102 3.43 9.73 -10.33
CA ALA A 102 2.01 9.88 -10.63
C ALA A 102 1.70 9.63 -12.12
N GLU A 103 2.57 10.04 -13.04
CA GLU A 103 2.43 9.75 -14.47
C GLU A 103 2.55 8.24 -14.77
N GLU A 104 3.46 7.55 -14.08
CA GLU A 104 3.58 6.09 -14.17
C GLU A 104 2.36 5.38 -13.58
N VAL A 105 1.84 5.84 -12.44
CA VAL A 105 0.60 5.32 -11.84
C VAL A 105 -0.58 5.44 -12.81
N GLN A 106 -0.75 6.61 -13.44
CA GLN A 106 -1.81 6.81 -14.43
C GLN A 106 -1.65 5.89 -15.64
N SER A 107 -0.41 5.65 -16.08
CA SER A 107 -0.11 4.74 -17.17
C SER A 107 -0.47 3.30 -16.82
N CYS A 108 -0.16 2.85 -15.60
CA CYS A 108 -0.55 1.54 -15.07
C CYS A 108 -2.07 1.35 -15.03
N GLN A 109 -2.78 2.36 -14.53
CA GLN A 109 -4.25 2.36 -14.48
C GLN A 109 -4.86 2.28 -15.88
N THR A 110 -4.29 3.02 -16.84
CA THR A 110 -4.72 2.99 -18.25
C THR A 110 -4.46 1.61 -18.89
N ALA A 111 -3.41 0.91 -18.45
CA ALA A 111 -3.13 -0.48 -18.84
C ALA A 111 -4.02 -1.52 -18.15
N GLY A 112 -5.01 -1.10 -17.35
CA GLY A 112 -5.95 -1.98 -16.67
C GLY A 112 -5.41 -2.64 -15.41
N LYS A 113 -4.30 -2.12 -14.87
CA LYS A 113 -3.74 -2.55 -13.57
C LYS A 113 -4.36 -1.73 -12.44
N LYS A 114 -4.28 -2.23 -11.21
CA LYS A 114 -4.66 -1.51 -10.00
C LYS A 114 -3.43 -1.06 -9.25
N VAL A 115 -3.44 0.18 -8.75
CA VAL A 115 -2.34 0.73 -7.97
C VAL A 115 -2.83 1.14 -6.59
N PHE A 116 -2.25 0.56 -5.54
CA PHE A 116 -2.61 0.82 -4.16
C PHE A 116 -1.48 1.56 -3.43
N VAL A 117 -1.84 2.36 -2.42
CA VAL A 117 -0.87 2.88 -1.46
C VAL A 117 -0.77 1.89 -0.30
N SER A 118 0.44 1.40 -0.01
CA SER A 118 0.69 0.43 1.06
C SER A 118 1.18 1.11 2.34
N LEU A 119 0.54 0.76 3.46
CA LEU A 119 0.77 1.29 4.79
C LEU A 119 1.61 0.29 5.57
N GLN A 120 2.86 0.65 5.85
CA GLN A 120 3.78 -0.21 6.59
C GLN A 120 4.04 0.24 8.03
N ALA A 121 3.85 1.53 8.33
CA ALA A 121 3.96 2.04 9.69
C ALA A 121 5.32 1.78 10.38
N SER A 122 6.39 1.79 9.59
CA SER A 122 7.76 1.68 10.10
C SER A 122 8.69 2.68 9.44
N THR A 123 9.78 2.96 10.13
CA THR A 123 10.86 3.76 9.59
C THR A 123 12.12 2.93 9.51
N LEU A 124 12.87 3.11 8.43
CA LEU A 124 14.20 2.53 8.29
C LEU A 124 15.16 3.28 9.22
N THR A 125 15.86 2.55 10.07
CA THR A 125 16.89 3.09 10.96
C THR A 125 18.20 2.40 10.72
N MET A 126 19.30 3.12 10.98
CA MET A 126 20.65 2.61 10.87
C MET A 126 21.26 2.54 12.27
N ASP A 127 21.76 1.37 12.67
CA ASP A 127 22.48 1.22 13.94
C ASP A 127 23.90 1.81 13.86
N THR A 128 24.62 1.79 14.99
CA THR A 128 26.00 2.30 15.06
C THR A 128 27.00 1.51 14.22
N GLN A 129 26.59 0.37 13.67
CA GLN A 129 27.37 -0.54 12.83
C GLN A 129 26.94 -0.45 11.35
N SER A 130 26.13 0.54 10.98
CA SER A 130 25.60 0.71 9.63
C SER A 130 24.66 -0.41 9.17
N ASN A 131 24.09 -1.20 10.09
CA ASN A 131 23.03 -2.13 9.75
C ASN A 131 21.70 -1.40 9.65
N LEU A 132 20.99 -1.63 8.55
CA LEU A 132 19.64 -1.13 8.35
C LEU A 132 18.64 -2.06 9.03
N SER A 133 17.74 -1.49 9.84
CA SER A 133 16.60 -2.18 10.45
C SER A 133 15.37 -1.31 10.38
N TYR A 134 14.25 -1.90 9.98
CA TYR A 134 12.95 -1.29 10.19
C TYR A 134 12.60 -1.32 11.68
N VAL A 135 12.13 -0.19 12.19
CA VAL A 135 11.61 -0.07 13.56
C VAL A 135 10.17 0.43 13.50
N SER A 136 9.34 -0.12 14.39
CA SER A 136 7.97 0.35 14.58
C SER A 136 7.98 1.82 14.99
N ASN A 137 7.17 2.63 14.32
CA ASN A 137 7.00 4.03 14.67
C ASN A 137 5.73 4.19 15.53
N ALA A 138 5.88 4.72 16.75
CA ALA A 138 4.75 4.95 17.66
C ALA A 138 3.67 5.87 17.07
N ASN A 139 4.02 6.70 16.08
CA ASN A 139 3.10 7.56 15.35
C ASN A 139 2.41 6.85 14.17
N SER A 140 2.49 5.52 14.11
CA SER A 140 1.93 4.72 13.02
C SER A 140 0.97 3.66 13.53
N THR A 141 0.23 4.00 14.58
CA THR A 141 -0.82 3.17 15.17
C THR A 141 -2.04 4.01 15.49
N PHE A 142 -3.22 3.39 15.44
CA PHE A 142 -4.47 4.01 15.85
C PHE A 142 -4.71 3.80 17.34
N THR A 143 -4.59 4.86 18.12
CA THR A 143 -4.79 4.79 19.58
C THR A 143 -6.27 4.88 19.98
N THR A 144 -7.13 5.39 19.09
CA THR A 144 -8.58 5.48 19.25
C THR A 144 -9.30 5.21 17.93
N ALA A 145 -10.58 4.82 17.98
CA ALA A 145 -11.43 4.69 16.79
C ALA A 145 -11.52 6.02 16.02
N ASP A 146 -11.65 7.14 16.73
CA ASP A 146 -11.69 8.47 16.11
C ASP A 146 -10.40 8.78 15.33
N SER A 147 -9.23 8.38 15.84
CA SER A 147 -7.95 8.56 15.13
C SER A 147 -7.89 7.73 13.84
N ALA A 148 -8.47 6.53 13.84
CA ALA A 148 -8.60 5.69 12.66
C ALA A 148 -9.53 6.32 11.61
N VAL A 149 -10.70 6.80 12.02
CA VAL A 149 -11.67 7.47 11.13
C VAL A 149 -11.06 8.73 10.52
N GLN A 150 -10.41 9.57 11.33
CA GLN A 150 -9.75 10.79 10.86
C GLN A 150 -8.64 10.46 9.86
N PHE A 151 -7.83 9.44 10.13
CA PHE A 151 -6.76 9.06 9.21
C PHE A 151 -7.28 8.52 7.88
N ALA A 152 -8.38 7.75 7.88
CA ALA A 152 -9.05 7.34 6.64
C ALA A 152 -9.49 8.53 5.80
N ALA A 153 -10.04 9.58 6.42
CA ALA A 153 -10.38 10.83 5.74
C ALA A 153 -9.14 11.54 5.18
N THR A 154 -8.04 11.59 5.93
CA THR A 154 -6.76 12.14 5.47
C THR A 154 -6.24 11.40 4.23
N LEU A 155 -6.20 10.07 4.25
CA LEU A 155 -5.76 9.30 3.08
C LEU A 155 -6.65 9.49 1.87
N TRP A 156 -7.96 9.52 2.09
CA TRP A 156 -8.92 9.77 1.02
C TRP A 156 -8.72 11.14 0.37
N SER A 157 -8.43 12.16 1.18
CA SER A 157 -8.15 13.51 0.71
C SER A 157 -6.78 13.64 0.02
N LEU A 158 -5.79 12.84 0.42
CA LEU A 158 -4.43 12.89 -0.14
C LEU A 158 -4.24 12.07 -1.42
N PHE A 159 -4.87 10.89 -1.50
CA PHE A 159 -4.62 9.92 -2.56
C PHE A 159 -5.88 9.47 -3.29
N GLY A 160 -7.04 9.59 -2.64
CA GLY A 160 -8.34 9.20 -3.19
C GLY A 160 -9.06 10.34 -3.91
N ALA A 161 -10.37 10.22 -4.11
CA ALA A 161 -11.18 11.26 -4.76
C ALA A 161 -11.66 12.37 -3.78
N GLY A 162 -11.12 12.41 -2.56
CA GLY A 162 -11.44 13.47 -1.61
C GLY A 162 -10.96 14.85 -2.09
N THR A 163 -11.73 15.89 -1.78
CA THR A 163 -11.51 17.27 -2.26
C THR A 163 -11.15 18.26 -1.15
N ASP A 164 -11.01 17.79 0.09
CA ASP A 164 -10.77 18.66 1.25
C ASP A 164 -9.34 19.23 1.27
N GLU A 165 -8.40 18.56 0.60
CA GLU A 165 -7.00 18.94 0.54
C GLU A 165 -6.63 19.70 -0.73
N ASN A 166 -5.61 20.57 -0.61
CA ASN A 166 -5.04 21.26 -1.75
C ASN A 166 -4.23 20.30 -2.64
N LEU A 167 -4.48 20.34 -3.96
CA LEU A 167 -3.78 19.53 -4.95
C LEU A 167 -2.25 19.67 -4.88
N ASP A 168 -1.72 20.86 -4.57
CA ASP A 168 -0.29 21.12 -4.45
C ASP A 168 0.36 20.41 -3.24
N LEU A 169 -0.45 19.90 -2.30
CA LEU A 169 0.02 19.13 -1.15
C LEU A 169 -0.09 17.62 -1.38
N ARG A 170 -0.91 17.19 -2.35
CA ARG A 170 -1.11 15.77 -2.68
C ARG A 170 0.14 15.22 -3.37
N PRO A 171 0.69 14.07 -2.91
CA PRO A 171 1.89 13.49 -3.52
C PRO A 171 1.76 13.19 -5.02
N PHE A 172 0.55 12.83 -5.46
CA PHE A 172 0.25 12.51 -6.86
C PHE A 172 -0.59 13.57 -7.57
N GLY A 173 -0.71 14.77 -7.00
CA GLY A 173 -1.58 15.82 -7.52
C GLY A 173 -3.02 15.33 -7.73
N GLU A 174 -3.50 15.40 -8.96
CA GLU A 174 -4.87 15.02 -9.36
C GLU A 174 -5.08 13.50 -9.53
N ILE A 175 -4.00 12.70 -9.54
CA ILE A 175 -4.13 11.26 -9.71
C ILE A 175 -4.81 10.64 -8.49
N ILE A 176 -5.80 9.79 -8.78
CA ILE A 176 -6.61 9.06 -7.80
C ILE A 176 -6.21 7.59 -7.85
N ILE A 177 -5.73 7.05 -6.73
CA ILE A 177 -5.32 5.65 -6.60
C ILE A 177 -6.52 4.70 -6.63
N ASP A 178 -6.27 3.39 -6.80
CA ASP A 178 -7.34 2.38 -6.83
C ASP A 178 -7.66 1.76 -5.47
N GLY A 179 -6.87 2.05 -4.43
CA GLY A 179 -7.05 1.38 -3.14
C GLY A 179 -5.91 1.52 -2.16
N PHE A 180 -6.06 0.87 -1.01
CA PHE A 180 -5.06 0.89 0.06
C PHE A 180 -4.67 -0.54 0.46
N ASP A 181 -3.42 -0.73 0.87
CA ASP A 181 -2.89 -2.00 1.35
C ASP A 181 -2.37 -1.86 2.79
N LEU A 182 -2.66 -2.84 3.65
CA LEU A 182 -2.17 -2.90 5.02
C LEU A 182 -1.00 -3.90 5.07
N TYR A 183 0.24 -3.39 5.17
CA TYR A 183 1.46 -4.19 5.28
C TYR A 183 2.06 -4.07 6.69
N PRO A 184 1.54 -4.75 7.71
CA PRO A 184 2.15 -4.68 9.03
C PRO A 184 3.51 -5.38 9.02
N ILE A 185 4.47 -4.88 9.81
CA ILE A 185 5.75 -5.57 10.04
C ILE A 185 5.63 -6.55 11.21
N SER A 186 6.28 -7.70 11.10
CA SER A 186 6.43 -8.66 12.20
C SER A 186 7.35 -8.04 13.26
N PRO A 187 7.01 -8.07 14.57
CA PRO A 187 7.94 -7.68 15.61
C PRO A 187 9.18 -8.58 15.52
N ASN A 188 10.33 -8.06 15.12
CA ASN A 188 11.56 -8.84 15.22
C ASN A 188 11.86 -9.11 16.72
N ALA A 189 12.47 -10.26 17.03
CA ALA A 189 12.71 -10.68 18.41
C ALA A 189 13.58 -9.71 19.25
N SER A 190 14.28 -8.78 18.59
CA SER A 190 15.07 -7.70 19.19
C SER A 190 14.26 -6.44 19.53
N VAL A 191 13.11 -6.23 18.90
CA VAL A 191 12.14 -5.16 19.19
C VAL A 191 10.95 -5.83 19.88
N ALA A 192 11.13 -6.06 21.19
CA ALA A 192 10.19 -6.77 22.06
C ALA A 192 8.72 -6.41 21.80
N ALA A 193 7.92 -7.39 21.39
CA ALA A 193 6.56 -7.74 21.84
C ALA A 193 5.50 -6.64 22.14
N ALA A 194 5.71 -5.36 21.80
CA ALA A 194 4.92 -4.25 22.33
C ALA A 194 4.15 -3.45 21.28
N PHE A 195 4.37 -3.66 19.97
CA PHE A 195 3.69 -2.88 18.95
C PHE A 195 2.94 -3.77 17.96
N THR A 196 1.69 -4.05 18.31
CA THR A 196 0.67 -4.41 17.34
C THR A 196 0.26 -3.11 16.65
N ILE A 197 0.64 -2.95 15.39
CA ILE A 197 0.58 -1.67 14.67
C ILE A 197 -0.86 -1.23 14.40
N ILE A 198 -1.74 -2.19 14.11
CA ILE A 198 -3.00 -1.97 13.41
C ILE A 198 -4.21 -2.21 14.36
N PRO A 199 -4.28 -3.31 15.13
CA PRO A 199 -5.28 -3.50 16.19
C PRO A 199 -5.14 -2.52 17.39
N PRO A 200 -6.25 -2.13 18.06
CA PRO A 200 -7.61 -2.65 17.90
C PRO A 200 -8.51 -1.85 16.93
N HIS A 201 -8.01 -0.76 16.34
CA HIS A 201 -8.82 0.20 15.57
C HIS A 201 -8.63 0.10 14.06
N ASP A 202 -8.09 -1.01 13.59
CA ASP A 202 -7.96 -1.33 12.18
C ASP A 202 -9.28 -1.62 11.49
N PHE A 203 -10.20 -2.29 12.19
CA PHE A 203 -11.55 -2.45 11.69
C PHE A 203 -12.26 -1.10 11.52
N ASP A 204 -12.10 -0.19 12.50
CA ASP A 204 -12.64 1.17 12.41
C ASP A 204 -12.05 1.93 11.21
N PHE A 205 -10.75 1.81 10.99
CA PHE A 205 -10.05 2.42 9.84
C PHE A 205 -10.56 1.87 8.50
N VAL A 206 -10.67 0.54 8.37
CA VAL A 206 -11.11 -0.12 7.14
C VAL A 206 -12.56 0.25 6.82
N LEU A 207 -13.44 0.28 7.82
CA LEU A 207 -14.82 0.71 7.63
C LEU A 207 -14.90 2.18 7.21
N ALA A 208 -14.14 3.07 7.86
CA ALA A 208 -14.09 4.48 7.50
C ALA A 208 -13.57 4.70 6.07
N LEU A 209 -12.58 3.93 5.61
CA LEU A 209 -12.13 3.96 4.21
C LEU A 209 -13.25 3.53 3.25
N ARG A 210 -13.98 2.45 3.57
CA ARG A 210 -15.12 2.02 2.75
C ARG A 210 -16.20 3.08 2.67
N GLU A 211 -16.51 3.74 3.78
CA GLU A 211 -17.43 4.88 3.80
C GLU A 211 -16.95 6.01 2.89
N LYS A 212 -15.66 6.34 2.92
CA LYS A 212 -15.05 7.36 2.05
C LYS A 212 -15.15 6.99 0.57
N PHE A 213 -15.01 5.73 0.20
CA PHE A 213 -15.17 5.28 -1.18
C PHE A 213 -16.57 5.55 -1.74
N LEU A 214 -17.61 5.47 -0.89
CA LEU A 214 -18.99 5.77 -1.28
C LEU A 214 -19.23 7.27 -1.52
N GLU A 215 -18.31 8.14 -1.08
CA GLU A 215 -18.39 9.59 -1.32
C GLU A 215 -17.94 9.97 -2.73
N ASP A 216 -17.27 9.08 -3.48
CA ASP A 216 -16.91 9.35 -4.88
C ASP A 216 -18.14 9.30 -5.80
N PRO A 217 -18.59 10.44 -6.36
CA PRO A 217 -19.76 10.48 -7.24
C PRO A 217 -19.53 9.79 -8.58
N SER A 218 -18.28 9.49 -8.95
CA SER A 218 -17.95 8.81 -10.21
C SER A 218 -18.39 7.34 -10.21
N GLY A 219 -18.59 6.76 -9.01
CA GLY A 219 -18.90 5.34 -8.85
C GLY A 219 -17.72 4.43 -9.19
N ARG A 220 -16.48 4.93 -9.11
CA ARG A 220 -15.27 4.14 -9.29
C ARG A 220 -15.16 3.09 -8.18
N ASP A 221 -14.74 1.89 -8.55
CA ASP A 221 -14.44 0.84 -7.56
C ASP A 221 -13.08 1.09 -6.91
N TYR A 222 -13.06 1.00 -5.58
CA TYR A 222 -11.87 1.10 -4.75
C TYR A 222 -11.70 -0.17 -3.92
N TYR A 223 -10.44 -0.54 -3.68
CA TYR A 223 -10.10 -1.81 -3.08
C TYR A 223 -9.28 -1.64 -1.80
N ILE A 224 -9.41 -2.58 -0.87
CA ILE A 224 -8.57 -2.66 0.33
C ILE A 224 -7.94 -4.03 0.35
N SER A 225 -6.63 -4.07 0.53
CA SER A 225 -5.88 -5.32 0.68
C SER A 225 -5.07 -5.35 1.96
N ALA A 226 -4.60 -6.55 2.32
CA ALA A 226 -3.77 -6.75 3.49
C ALA A 226 -2.71 -7.82 3.26
N ALA A 227 -1.56 -7.65 3.89
CA ALA A 227 -0.45 -8.59 3.88
C ALA A 227 -0.10 -9.09 5.30
N PRO A 228 -1.00 -9.85 5.96
CA PRO A 228 -0.76 -10.38 7.29
C PRO A 228 0.42 -11.36 7.30
N THR A 229 1.02 -11.56 8.48
CA THR A 229 2.06 -12.59 8.67
C THR A 229 1.45 -14.00 8.62
N SER A 230 2.31 -15.00 8.42
CA SER A 230 1.92 -16.42 8.49
C SER A 230 1.77 -16.95 9.93
N ASN A 231 2.01 -16.12 10.96
CA ASN A 231 1.86 -16.50 12.36
C ASN A 231 0.42 -16.94 12.68
N ARG A 232 0.26 -17.83 13.67
CA ARG A 232 -1.04 -18.38 14.06
C ARG A 232 -1.25 -18.26 15.58
N PRO A 233 -2.14 -17.36 16.05
CA PRO A 233 -2.86 -16.35 15.27
C PRO A 233 -1.91 -15.26 14.74
N ASP A 234 -2.26 -14.65 13.60
CA ASP A 234 -1.68 -13.36 13.23
C ASP A 234 -2.17 -12.34 14.25
N THR A 235 -1.25 -11.60 14.86
CA THR A 235 -1.57 -10.55 15.83
C THR A 235 -1.39 -9.17 15.24
N THR A 236 -1.11 -9.08 13.94
CA THR A 236 -0.75 -7.82 13.28
C THR A 236 -1.94 -7.16 12.62
N ILE A 237 -2.96 -7.92 12.22
CA ILE A 237 -4.26 -7.43 11.72
C ILE A 237 -5.38 -8.22 12.40
N GLY A 238 -6.40 -7.51 12.88
CA GLY A 238 -7.57 -8.09 13.52
C GLY A 238 -8.42 -8.89 12.53
N LEU A 239 -8.99 -10.00 13.01
CA LEU A 239 -9.88 -10.85 12.19
C LEU A 239 -11.09 -10.10 11.63
N ALA A 240 -11.59 -9.09 12.36
CA ALA A 240 -12.69 -8.25 11.89
C ALA A 240 -12.27 -7.43 10.66
N ALA A 241 -11.13 -6.75 10.71
CA ALA A 241 -10.57 -6.03 9.55
C ALA A 241 -10.29 -6.97 8.37
N LEU A 242 -9.65 -8.12 8.61
CA LEU A 242 -9.35 -9.10 7.53
C LEU A 242 -10.59 -9.56 6.74
N ARG A 243 -11.77 -9.58 7.36
CA ARG A 243 -13.02 -9.97 6.68
C ARG A 243 -13.55 -8.91 5.73
N GLU A 244 -13.10 -7.68 5.87
CA GLU A 244 -13.51 -6.54 5.05
C GLU A 244 -12.53 -6.26 3.89
N MET A 245 -11.47 -7.08 3.75
CA MET A 245 -10.47 -6.96 2.69
C MET A 245 -10.95 -7.59 1.38
N ASP A 246 -10.65 -6.95 0.25
CA ASP A 246 -10.85 -7.54 -1.08
C ASP A 246 -9.75 -8.57 -1.40
N PHE A 247 -8.51 -8.30 -0.96
CA PHE A 247 -7.35 -9.16 -1.22
C PHE A 247 -6.53 -9.39 0.05
N ILE A 248 -6.08 -10.63 0.25
CA ILE A 248 -5.21 -10.98 1.38
C ILE A 248 -3.99 -11.75 0.84
N TYR A 249 -2.80 -11.16 1.01
CA TYR A 249 -1.52 -11.73 0.59
C TYR A 249 -0.73 -12.22 1.81
N ILE A 250 -0.99 -13.46 2.26
CA ILE A 250 -0.30 -14.00 3.45
C ILE A 250 1.21 -14.04 3.22
N ARG A 251 1.97 -13.40 4.11
CA ARG A 251 3.44 -13.37 4.06
C ARG A 251 4.02 -14.64 4.68
N TYR A 252 4.46 -15.56 3.80
CA TYR A 252 5.17 -16.80 4.16
C TYR A 252 6.70 -16.62 4.29
N PHE A 253 7.15 -15.38 4.38
CA PHE A 253 8.53 -14.95 4.58
C PHE A 253 8.55 -13.87 5.67
N ASP A 254 9.74 -13.52 6.18
CA ASP A 254 9.93 -12.52 7.24
C ASP A 254 9.14 -12.76 8.54
N SER A 255 8.91 -14.05 8.87
CA SER A 255 8.30 -14.50 10.14
C SER A 255 9.29 -14.55 11.29
#